data_AF-A0AAI9RHU4-F1
#
_entry.id   AF-A0AAI9RHU4-F1
#
_cell.length_a   1.000
_cell.length_b   1.000
_cell.length_c   1.000
_cell.angle_alpha   90.00
_cell.angle_beta   90.00
_cell.angle_gamma   90.00
#
_symmetry.space_group_name_H-M   'P 1'
#
loop_
_entity.id
_entity.type
_entity.pdbx_description
1 polymer ?
#
loop_
_entity_poly.entity_id
_entity_poly.type
_entity_poly.pdbx_seq_one_letter_code
_entity_poly.pdbx_strand_id
1 'polypeptide(L)'
;MIENTLAKVADSVSPIFKGVEILPDGSVVRSGTNYSGKFQEAHDASKASIQSRISNLESGGVKGTGDIDNPIRTYRGVELQNIDPVYIADQRTVVEMPFVGKGEKYTNAEGWRRDLKYFWSELLDRHPEAFSPNNRAIIEGRNPFTDSPVKDKVFREYFSQYDVKGVRGDKLVHHHIGGGGQAFPVPQKLHPGSGGIHNIEKEAGIWGKDKIYSELLQKLIKE
;
A
#
# COMPACT_ATOMS: atom_id res chain seq x y z
N MET A 1 -87.40 31.00 -40.36
CA MET A 1 -87.11 29.56 -40.21
C MET A 1 -85.63 29.37 -40.47
N ILE A 2 -84.96 28.66 -39.58
CA ILE A 2 -83.51 28.74 -39.33
C ILE A 2 -82.79 27.66 -40.14
N GLU A 3 -81.77 28.06 -40.90
CA GLU A 3 -80.78 27.14 -41.50
C GLU A 3 -79.92 26.55 -40.37
N ASN A 4 -79.83 25.21 -40.29
CA ASN A 4 -78.86 24.54 -39.44
C ASN A 4 -78.02 23.59 -40.27
N THR A 5 -76.80 24.04 -40.55
CA THR A 5 -75.68 23.31 -41.12
C THR A 5 -75.24 22.20 -40.16
N LEU A 6 -75.31 20.93 -40.57
CA LEU A 6 -74.65 19.82 -39.86
C LEU A 6 -73.44 19.36 -40.68
N ALA A 7 -72.27 19.80 -40.24
CA ALA A 7 -70.98 19.40 -40.78
C ALA A 7 -70.67 17.94 -40.45
N LYS A 8 -70.10 17.21 -41.41
CA LYS A 8 -69.48 15.89 -41.21
C LYS A 8 -68.40 16.03 -40.13
N VAL A 9 -68.61 15.41 -38.97
CA VAL A 9 -67.56 15.20 -37.98
C VAL A 9 -66.62 14.14 -38.55
N ALA A 10 -65.37 14.55 -38.76
CA ALA A 10 -64.27 13.66 -39.09
C ALA A 10 -63.96 12.80 -37.85
N ASP A 11 -63.95 11.48 -38.02
CA ASP A 11 -63.38 10.55 -37.05
C ASP A 11 -61.86 10.74 -36.99
N SER A 12 -61.39 11.72 -36.21
CA SER A 12 -59.97 11.83 -35.84
C SER A 12 -59.74 11.12 -34.51
N VAL A 13 -59.70 9.79 -34.56
CA VAL A 13 -59.16 9.00 -33.46
C VAL A 13 -57.66 9.31 -33.36
N SER A 14 -57.29 10.00 -32.30
CA SER A 14 -55.91 10.42 -32.00
C SER A 14 -54.97 9.20 -31.97
N PRO A 15 -53.82 9.21 -32.69
CA PRO A 15 -52.88 8.09 -32.73
C PRO A 15 -52.00 8.10 -31.48
N ILE A 16 -52.55 7.66 -30.34
CA ILE A 16 -51.82 7.63 -29.05
C ILE A 16 -51.06 6.29 -28.86
N PHE A 17 -51.22 5.30 -29.73
CA PHE A 17 -50.43 4.06 -29.66
C PHE A 17 -49.35 4.03 -30.74
N LYS A 18 -48.17 4.58 -30.46
CA LYS A 18 -46.96 4.24 -31.22
C LYS A 18 -46.71 2.73 -31.12
N GLY A 19 -46.93 1.99 -32.20
CA GLY A 19 -46.64 0.54 -32.30
C GLY A 19 -47.77 -0.35 -32.83
N VAL A 20 -48.90 0.22 -33.29
CA VAL A 20 -49.98 -0.53 -33.92
C VAL A 20 -50.20 -0.01 -35.34
N GLU A 21 -50.08 -0.90 -36.33
CA GLU A 21 -50.36 -0.61 -37.75
C GLU A 21 -51.58 -1.44 -38.18
N ILE A 22 -52.57 -0.79 -38.81
CA ILE A 22 -53.75 -1.45 -39.37
C ILE A 22 -53.50 -1.61 -40.88
N LEU A 23 -53.49 -2.84 -41.35
CA LEU A 23 -53.30 -3.17 -42.76
C LEU A 23 -54.59 -2.89 -43.56
N PRO A 24 -54.49 -2.71 -44.90
CA PRO A 24 -55.63 -2.37 -45.75
C PRO A 24 -56.77 -3.40 -45.74
N ASP A 25 -56.49 -4.65 -45.35
CA ASP A 25 -57.46 -5.74 -45.20
C ASP A 25 -58.15 -5.75 -43.81
N GLY A 26 -57.85 -4.76 -42.96
CA GLY A 26 -58.39 -4.63 -41.61
C GLY A 26 -57.65 -5.45 -40.55
N SER A 27 -56.59 -6.17 -40.91
CA SER A 27 -55.76 -6.89 -39.94
C SER A 27 -54.84 -5.93 -39.17
N VAL A 28 -54.49 -6.30 -37.94
CA VAL A 28 -53.73 -5.42 -37.02
C VAL A 28 -52.38 -6.05 -36.71
N VAL A 29 -51.29 -5.34 -37.01
CA VAL A 29 -49.92 -5.74 -36.66
C VAL A 29 -49.45 -4.92 -35.45
N ARG A 30 -49.09 -5.62 -34.37
CA ARG A 30 -48.49 -5.00 -33.17
C ARG A 30 -46.97 -5.14 -33.25
N SER A 31 -46.28 -4.06 -33.63
CA SER A 31 -44.83 -3.95 -33.52
C SER A 31 -44.48 -3.41 -32.13
N GLY A 32 -44.48 -4.29 -31.14
CA GLY A 32 -44.07 -3.97 -29.78
C GLY A 32 -42.55 -4.06 -29.62
N THR A 33 -41.95 -3.16 -28.84
CA THR A 33 -40.58 -3.35 -28.37
C THR A 33 -40.52 -4.63 -27.54
N ASN A 34 -39.61 -5.56 -27.87
CA ASN A 34 -39.40 -6.81 -27.12
C ASN A 34 -38.78 -6.49 -25.75
N TYR A 35 -39.61 -5.95 -24.86
CA TYR A 35 -39.22 -5.50 -23.54
C TYR A 35 -38.64 -6.69 -22.76
N SER A 36 -39.34 -7.82 -22.73
CA SER A 36 -38.87 -9.07 -22.09
C SER A 36 -37.50 -9.55 -22.57
N GLY A 37 -37.22 -9.49 -23.86
CA GLY A 37 -35.92 -9.88 -24.42
C GLY A 37 -34.78 -8.98 -23.94
N LYS A 38 -35.03 -7.67 -23.85
CA LYS A 38 -34.04 -6.71 -23.35
C LYS A 38 -33.71 -6.93 -21.87
N PHE A 39 -34.68 -7.36 -21.05
CA PHE A 39 -34.41 -7.72 -19.65
C PHE A 39 -33.56 -8.98 -19.54
N GLN A 40 -33.84 -9.99 -20.37
CA GLN A 40 -33.07 -11.23 -20.38
C GLN A 40 -31.62 -10.97 -20.79
N GLU A 41 -31.38 -10.17 -21.83
CA GLU A 41 -30.03 -9.78 -22.27
C GLU A 41 -29.27 -9.01 -21.18
N ALA A 42 -29.91 -8.04 -20.53
CA ALA A 42 -29.30 -7.27 -19.45
C ALA A 42 -28.99 -8.14 -18.22
N HIS A 43 -29.88 -9.08 -17.90
CA HIS A 43 -29.70 -10.05 -16.82
C HIS A 43 -28.52 -10.99 -17.10
N ASP A 44 -28.43 -11.54 -18.32
CA ASP A 44 -27.36 -12.48 -18.69
C ASP A 44 -26.01 -11.76 -18.80
N ALA A 45 -25.98 -10.52 -19.31
CA ALA A 45 -24.79 -9.67 -19.27
C ALA A 45 -24.34 -9.38 -17.83
N SER A 46 -25.28 -9.09 -16.92
CA SER A 46 -24.96 -8.88 -15.50
C SER A 46 -24.40 -10.15 -14.85
N LYS A 47 -24.98 -11.30 -15.16
CA LYS A 47 -24.53 -12.60 -14.65
C LYS A 47 -23.11 -12.93 -15.14
N ALA A 48 -22.83 -12.72 -16.43
CA ALA A 48 -21.51 -12.90 -17.00
C ALA A 48 -20.46 -11.96 -16.38
N SER A 49 -20.83 -10.69 -16.14
CA SER A 49 -19.95 -9.73 -15.45
C SER A 49 -19.62 -10.17 -14.03
N ILE A 50 -20.61 -10.63 -13.26
CA ILE A 50 -20.40 -11.13 -11.90
C ILE A 50 -19.53 -12.39 -11.91
N GLN A 51 -19.80 -13.33 -12.81
CA GLN A 51 -19.00 -14.56 -12.94
C GLN A 51 -17.56 -14.27 -13.34
N SER A 52 -17.32 -13.30 -14.23
CA SER A 52 -15.97 -12.86 -14.57
C SER A 52 -15.25 -12.24 -13.36
N ARG A 53 -15.94 -11.44 -12.54
CA ARG A 53 -15.37 -10.87 -11.30
C ARG A 53 -15.04 -11.97 -10.28
N ILE A 54 -15.89 -12.97 -10.12
CA ILE A 54 -15.64 -14.13 -9.24
C ILE A 54 -14.47 -14.97 -9.76
N SER A 55 -14.44 -15.29 -11.06
CA SER A 55 -13.34 -16.03 -11.66
C SER A 55 -12.00 -15.29 -11.56
N ASN A 56 -11.99 -13.95 -11.64
CA ASN A 56 -10.80 -13.13 -11.40
C ASN A 56 -10.35 -13.15 -9.93
N LEU A 57 -11.28 -13.29 -8.98
CA LEU A 57 -10.96 -13.45 -7.55
C LEU A 57 -10.40 -14.86 -7.27
N GLU A 58 -10.98 -15.90 -7.87
CA GLU A 58 -10.57 -17.30 -7.70
C GLU A 58 -9.26 -17.64 -8.44
N SER A 59 -8.96 -16.97 -9.55
CA SER A 59 -7.72 -17.17 -10.34
C SER A 59 -6.47 -16.47 -9.77
N GLY A 60 -6.54 -15.96 -8.53
CA GLY A 60 -5.40 -15.34 -7.85
C GLY A 60 -5.19 -13.85 -8.16
N GLY A 61 -6.19 -13.18 -8.76
CA GLY A 61 -6.18 -11.72 -8.99
C GLY A 61 -6.42 -10.87 -7.75
N VAL A 62 -6.46 -11.46 -6.55
CA VAL A 62 -6.32 -10.73 -5.29
C VAL A 62 -4.83 -10.48 -5.09
N LYS A 63 -4.34 -9.27 -5.41
CA LYS A 63 -3.06 -8.78 -4.87
C LYS A 63 -3.08 -9.10 -3.38
N GLY A 64 -2.16 -9.95 -2.94
CA GLY A 64 -2.22 -10.66 -1.67
C GLY A 64 -2.47 -9.74 -0.50
N THR A 65 -3.27 -10.25 0.42
CA THR A 65 -3.65 -9.64 1.67
C THR A 65 -2.46 -9.67 2.62
N GLY A 66 -1.39 -8.92 2.32
CA GLY A 66 -0.28 -8.76 3.25
C GLY A 66 -0.82 -8.38 4.64
N ASP A 67 -0.12 -8.81 5.69
CA ASP A 67 -0.57 -8.61 7.07
C ASP A 67 -0.87 -7.13 7.34
N ILE A 68 -2.13 -6.79 7.61
CA ILE A 68 -2.57 -5.42 7.87
C ILE A 68 -2.19 -4.94 9.27
N ASP A 69 -1.94 -5.88 10.19
CA ASP A 69 -1.62 -5.63 11.59
C ASP A 69 -0.11 -5.72 11.85
N ASN A 70 0.69 -5.72 10.78
CA ASN A 70 2.13 -5.80 10.88
C ASN A 70 2.67 -4.70 11.82
N PRO A 71 3.54 -5.05 12.80
CA PRO A 71 4.12 -4.10 13.74
C PRO A 71 5.01 -3.06 13.05
N ILE A 72 5.55 -3.39 11.88
CA ILE A 72 6.26 -2.46 11.00
C ILE A 72 5.23 -1.81 10.09
N ARG A 73 4.94 -0.53 10.32
CA ARG A 73 3.81 0.18 9.71
C ARG A 73 3.86 0.19 8.20
N THR A 74 5.06 0.31 7.63
CA THR A 74 5.28 0.34 6.18
C THR A 74 5.16 -1.04 5.52
N TYR A 75 5.20 -2.13 6.29
CA TYR A 75 4.98 -3.49 5.79
C TYR A 75 3.51 -3.89 5.74
N ARG A 76 2.62 -3.08 6.33
CA ARG A 76 1.18 -3.39 6.36
C ARG A 76 0.61 -3.52 4.95
N GLY A 77 -0.03 -4.66 4.67
CA GLY A 77 -0.56 -4.95 3.34
C GLY A 77 0.51 -5.11 2.25
N VAL A 78 1.76 -5.42 2.60
CA VAL A 78 2.83 -5.77 1.66
C VAL A 78 3.06 -7.29 1.67
N GLU A 79 3.22 -7.88 0.48
CA GLU A 79 3.68 -9.26 0.33
C GLU A 79 5.20 -9.35 0.53
N LEU A 80 5.64 -9.52 1.77
CA LEU A 80 7.06 -9.58 2.10
C LEU A 80 7.75 -10.86 1.60
N GLN A 81 7.00 -11.93 1.31
CA GLN A 81 7.54 -13.23 0.90
C GLN A 81 8.33 -13.20 -0.41
N ASN A 82 8.13 -12.16 -1.23
CA ASN A 82 8.82 -11.99 -2.51
C ASN A 82 10.12 -11.17 -2.38
N ILE A 83 10.47 -10.73 -1.17
CA ILE A 83 11.64 -9.90 -0.89
C ILE A 83 12.68 -10.76 -0.18
N ASP A 84 13.95 -10.68 -0.60
CA ASP A 84 15.03 -11.38 0.08
C ASP A 84 15.04 -10.95 1.57
N PRO A 85 15.00 -11.91 2.53
CA PRO A 85 14.98 -11.62 3.95
C PRO A 85 16.07 -10.67 4.44
N VAL A 86 17.20 -10.56 3.72
CA VAL A 86 18.27 -9.62 4.08
C VAL A 86 17.85 -8.14 3.96
N TYR A 87 16.80 -7.84 3.20
CA TYR A 87 16.20 -6.50 3.05
C TYR A 87 15.00 -6.27 3.95
N ILE A 88 14.58 -7.28 4.72
CA ILE A 88 13.44 -7.19 5.64
C ILE A 88 13.96 -7.05 7.07
N ALA A 89 13.35 -6.15 7.82
CA ALA A 89 13.73 -5.91 9.21
C ALA A 89 13.24 -7.04 10.13
N ASP A 90 14.10 -7.51 11.03
CA ASP A 90 13.67 -8.27 12.21
C ASP A 90 12.92 -7.29 13.11
N GLN A 91 11.68 -7.58 13.47
CA GLN A 91 10.89 -6.74 14.36
C GLN A 91 11.64 -6.38 15.66
N ARG A 92 12.44 -7.31 16.20
CA ARG A 92 13.24 -7.08 17.41
C ARG A 92 14.27 -5.96 17.21
N THR A 93 14.72 -5.74 15.99
CA THR A 93 15.72 -4.71 15.65
C THR A 93 15.13 -3.35 15.30
N VAL A 94 13.79 -3.23 15.24
CA VAL A 94 13.13 -1.98 14.86
C VAL A 94 13.14 -1.00 16.03
N VAL A 95 13.47 0.26 15.74
CA VAL A 95 13.41 1.40 16.65
C VAL A 95 12.46 2.45 16.08
N GLU A 96 11.59 2.99 16.92
CA GLU A 96 10.81 4.18 16.59
C GLU A 96 11.71 5.43 16.70
N MET A 97 11.95 6.09 15.58
CA MET A 97 12.68 7.35 15.53
C MET A 97 11.71 8.49 15.78
N PRO A 98 11.92 9.35 16.80
CA PRO A 98 10.98 10.42 17.14
C PRO A 98 10.70 11.36 15.97
N PHE A 99 9.44 11.79 15.84
CA PHE A 99 9.08 12.88 14.93
C PHE A 99 9.56 14.21 15.50
N VAL A 100 10.25 15.00 14.69
CA VAL A 100 10.77 16.32 15.08
C VAL A 100 10.09 17.42 14.26
N GLY A 101 9.90 17.18 12.96
CA GLY A 101 9.27 18.13 12.05
C GLY A 101 9.89 18.08 10.65
N LYS A 102 9.07 18.25 9.62
CA LYS A 102 9.50 18.26 8.23
C LYS A 102 10.35 19.48 7.94
N GLY A 103 11.56 19.25 7.42
CA GLY A 103 12.52 20.30 7.13
C GLY A 103 13.41 20.70 8.32
N GLU A 104 13.20 20.10 9.49
CA GLU A 104 14.05 20.35 10.66
C GLU A 104 15.44 19.74 10.50
N LYS A 105 16.42 20.34 11.18
CA LYS A 105 17.79 19.83 11.17
C LYS A 105 17.85 18.40 11.72
N TYR A 106 18.74 17.59 11.14
CA TYR A 106 18.96 16.20 11.54
C TYR A 106 17.70 15.32 11.44
N THR A 107 16.81 15.61 10.49
CA THR A 107 15.65 14.78 10.17
C THR A 107 15.73 14.19 8.76
N ASN A 108 14.95 13.15 8.50
CA ASN A 108 14.73 12.66 7.14
C ASN A 108 13.68 13.53 6.42
N ALA A 109 13.41 13.25 5.15
CA ALA A 109 12.47 14.04 4.35
C ALA A 109 11.04 14.06 4.92
N GLU A 110 10.68 13.05 5.71
CA GLU A 110 9.38 12.98 6.40
C GLU A 110 9.40 13.61 7.79
N GLY A 111 10.53 14.11 8.30
CA GLY A 111 10.61 14.83 9.57
C GLY A 111 10.96 13.95 10.79
N TRP A 112 11.35 12.70 10.56
CA TRP A 112 11.79 11.79 11.62
C TRP A 112 13.27 11.97 11.96
N ARG A 113 13.62 11.92 13.24
CA ARG A 113 14.99 12.09 13.75
C ARG A 113 15.97 11.12 13.08
N ARG A 114 17.09 11.64 12.59
CA ARG A 114 18.23 10.88 12.03
C ARG A 114 19.41 10.88 12.99
N ASP A 115 19.23 10.23 14.13
CA ASP A 115 20.24 10.17 15.18
C ASP A 115 20.71 8.74 15.40
N LEU A 116 21.95 8.49 14.97
CA LEU A 116 22.59 7.18 15.07
C LEU A 116 22.79 6.74 16.53
N LYS A 117 23.11 7.66 17.43
CA LYS A 117 23.35 7.35 18.84
C LYS A 117 22.05 6.95 19.53
N TYR A 118 20.99 7.72 19.31
CA TYR A 118 19.65 7.37 19.79
C TYR A 118 19.24 5.98 19.34
N PHE A 119 19.36 5.70 18.03
CA PHE A 119 19.01 4.40 17.46
C PHE A 119 19.77 3.23 18.13
N TRP A 120 21.09 3.36 18.30
CA TRP A 120 21.88 2.27 18.88
C TRP A 120 21.70 2.13 20.38
N SER A 121 21.51 3.22 21.12
CA SER A 121 21.19 3.15 22.55
C SER A 121 19.86 2.43 22.77
N GLU A 122 18.82 2.74 22.01
CA GLU A 122 17.53 2.04 22.09
C GLU A 122 17.64 0.54 21.82
N LEU A 123 18.49 0.12 20.87
CA LEU A 123 18.73 -1.30 20.62
C LEU A 123 19.56 -1.96 21.71
N LEU A 124 20.60 -1.29 22.20
CA LEU A 124 21.46 -1.80 23.26
C LEU A 124 20.68 -2.02 24.55
N ASP A 125 19.79 -1.09 24.90
CA ASP A 125 18.97 -1.17 26.12
C ASP A 125 17.97 -2.33 26.06
N ARG A 126 17.39 -2.62 24.88
CA ARG A 126 16.43 -3.72 24.70
C ARG A 126 17.07 -5.08 24.52
N HIS A 127 18.25 -5.13 23.90
CA HIS A 127 18.93 -6.37 23.50
C HIS A 127 20.43 -6.31 23.84
N PRO A 128 20.81 -6.14 25.12
CA PRO A 128 22.21 -6.00 25.50
C PRO A 128 23.04 -7.22 25.09
N GLU A 129 22.47 -8.42 25.08
CA GLU A 129 23.14 -9.67 24.68
C GLU A 129 23.54 -9.70 23.21
N ALA A 130 22.89 -8.92 22.36
CA ALA A 130 23.20 -8.85 20.93
C ALA A 130 24.51 -8.11 20.62
N PHE A 131 25.07 -7.40 21.60
CA PHE A 131 26.24 -6.54 21.40
C PHE A 131 27.45 -7.09 22.15
N SER A 132 28.50 -7.41 21.39
CA SER A 132 29.83 -7.72 21.97
C SER A 132 30.39 -6.53 22.75
N PRO A 133 31.38 -6.76 23.65
CA PRO A 133 32.03 -5.67 24.38
C PRO A 133 32.56 -4.54 23.49
N ASN A 134 33.07 -4.89 22.29
CA ASN A 134 33.54 -3.89 21.32
C ASN A 134 32.39 -3.08 20.74
N ASN A 135 31.30 -3.72 20.33
CA ASN A 135 30.11 -3.01 19.85
C ASN A 135 29.50 -2.11 20.93
N ARG A 136 29.43 -2.57 22.18
CA ARG A 136 28.97 -1.73 23.30
C ARG A 136 29.85 -0.49 23.48
N ALA A 137 31.18 -0.66 23.42
CA ALA A 137 32.11 0.46 23.49
C ALA A 137 31.92 1.47 22.35
N ILE A 138 31.59 1.01 21.14
CA ILE A 138 31.25 1.89 20.01
C ILE A 138 29.97 2.69 20.30
N ILE A 139 28.89 2.01 20.72
CA ILE A 139 27.59 2.63 20.99
C ILE A 139 27.68 3.66 22.12
N GLU A 140 28.45 3.35 23.17
CA GLU A 140 28.69 4.22 24.31
C GLU A 140 29.64 5.39 23.99
N GLY A 141 30.16 5.48 22.77
CA GLY A 141 31.07 6.54 22.35
C GLY A 141 32.48 6.42 22.92
N ARG A 142 32.86 5.23 23.41
CA ARG A 142 34.20 4.93 23.92
C ARG A 142 35.18 4.52 22.81
N ASN A 143 34.71 4.32 21.58
CA ASN A 143 35.56 4.07 20.42
C ASN A 143 35.80 5.38 19.64
N PRO A 144 37.07 5.81 19.44
CA PRO A 144 37.36 7.07 18.76
C PRO A 144 37.33 6.98 17.23
N PHE A 145 37.23 5.78 16.65
CA PHE A 145 37.35 5.56 15.20
C PHE A 145 36.01 5.38 14.49
N THR A 146 34.97 4.97 15.22
CA THR A 146 33.66 4.73 14.63
C THR A 146 32.53 4.86 15.66
N ASP A 147 31.36 5.24 15.15
CA ASP A 147 30.09 5.38 15.85
C ASP A 147 29.09 4.26 15.50
N SER A 148 29.53 3.32 14.65
CA SER A 148 28.68 2.34 14.01
C SER A 148 29.16 0.93 14.38
N PRO A 149 28.37 0.15 15.12
CA PRO A 149 28.64 -1.26 15.41
C PRO A 149 28.86 -2.08 14.14
N VAL A 150 29.53 -3.20 14.31
CA VAL A 150 29.74 -4.18 13.24
C VAL A 150 28.90 -5.42 13.47
N LYS A 151 28.57 -6.10 12.37
CA LYS A 151 27.93 -7.40 12.38
C LYS A 151 28.93 -8.51 12.74
N ASP A 152 29.38 -8.51 13.99
CA ASP A 152 30.27 -9.55 14.51
C ASP A 152 29.54 -10.89 14.76
N LYS A 153 30.22 -11.86 15.36
CA LYS A 153 29.64 -13.17 15.67
C LYS A 153 28.50 -13.06 16.70
N VAL A 154 28.65 -12.24 17.74
CA VAL A 154 27.66 -12.09 18.81
C VAL A 154 26.34 -11.55 18.24
N PHE A 155 26.43 -10.50 17.43
CA PHE A 155 25.24 -9.90 16.81
C PHE A 155 24.53 -10.88 15.87
N ARG A 156 25.27 -11.64 15.06
CA ARG A 156 24.71 -12.62 14.13
C ARG A 156 24.10 -13.83 14.82
N GLU A 157 24.63 -14.26 15.95
CA GLU A 157 24.07 -15.38 16.69
C GLU A 157 22.75 -15.00 17.35
N TYR A 158 22.64 -13.77 17.86
CA TYR A 158 21.41 -13.26 18.46
C TYR A 158 20.33 -12.93 17.41
N PHE A 159 20.72 -12.22 16.34
CA PHE A 159 19.87 -11.91 15.19
C PHE A 159 20.33 -12.72 13.97
N SER A 160 19.91 -13.99 13.93
CA SER A 160 20.32 -14.95 12.89
C SER A 160 20.05 -14.50 11.45
N GLN A 161 19.05 -13.63 11.22
CA GLN A 161 18.81 -13.04 9.90
C GLN A 161 20.02 -12.27 9.34
N TYR A 162 20.91 -11.79 10.21
CA TYR A 162 22.10 -11.07 9.80
C TYR A 162 23.24 -12.00 9.38
N ASP A 163 23.12 -13.32 9.59
CA ASP A 163 24.15 -14.29 9.23
C ASP A 163 24.20 -14.62 7.72
N VAL A 164 24.29 -13.58 6.90
CA VAL A 164 24.36 -13.66 5.44
C VAL A 164 25.82 -13.65 4.98
N LYS A 165 26.20 -14.62 4.14
CA LYS A 165 27.55 -14.70 3.54
C LYS A 165 27.84 -13.46 2.68
N GLY A 166 29.10 -13.02 2.65
CA GLY A 166 29.54 -11.84 1.86
C GLY A 166 29.42 -10.49 2.58
N VAL A 167 28.61 -10.42 3.64
CA VAL A 167 28.38 -9.21 4.44
C VAL A 167 28.64 -9.43 5.94
N ARG A 168 29.41 -10.46 6.31
CA ARG A 168 29.83 -10.75 7.70
C ARG A 168 30.91 -9.75 8.13
N GLY A 169 30.78 -9.19 9.34
CA GLY A 169 31.70 -8.16 9.84
C GLY A 169 31.50 -6.77 9.24
N ASP A 170 30.54 -6.60 8.32
CA ASP A 170 30.20 -5.28 7.78
C ASP A 170 29.74 -4.33 8.90
N LYS A 171 30.09 -3.06 8.74
CA LYS A 171 29.53 -1.97 9.52
C LYS A 171 28.00 -1.95 9.33
N LEU A 172 27.28 -1.76 10.42
CA LEU A 172 25.83 -1.58 10.40
C LEU A 172 25.49 -0.09 10.37
N VAL A 173 24.47 0.27 9.58
CA VAL A 173 23.90 1.61 9.52
C VAL A 173 22.43 1.55 9.94
N HIS A 174 21.92 2.60 10.58
CA HIS A 174 20.47 2.71 10.78
C HIS A 174 19.84 3.11 9.45
N HIS A 175 18.81 2.38 9.04
CA HIS A 175 18.06 2.62 7.82
C HIS A 175 16.59 2.87 8.19
N HIS A 176 16.00 3.96 7.69
CA HIS A 176 14.59 4.27 7.88
C HIS A 176 13.75 3.45 6.90
N ILE A 177 12.94 2.54 7.44
CA ILE A 177 12.11 1.61 6.65
C ILE A 177 11.11 2.42 5.83
N GLY A 178 11.19 2.31 4.50
CA GLY A 178 10.34 3.04 3.56
C GLY A 178 10.45 4.55 3.66
N GLY A 179 11.54 5.09 4.24
CA GLY A 179 11.69 6.52 4.52
C GLY A 179 10.87 7.04 5.72
N GLY A 180 10.22 6.16 6.47
CA GLY A 180 9.32 6.50 7.58
C GLY A 180 10.01 6.70 8.94
N GLY A 181 9.20 6.59 10.00
CA GLY A 181 9.62 6.78 11.39
C GLY A 181 10.24 5.56 12.05
N GLN A 182 10.06 4.37 11.48
CA GLN A 182 10.71 3.16 11.98
C GLN A 182 12.06 2.95 11.29
N ALA A 183 13.09 2.58 12.06
CA ALA A 183 14.42 2.29 11.54
C ALA A 183 14.93 0.93 12.02
N PHE A 184 15.83 0.32 11.24
CA PHE A 184 16.49 -0.94 11.61
C PHE A 184 17.94 -0.97 11.13
N PRO A 185 18.79 -1.88 11.67
CA PRO A 185 20.19 -1.93 11.28
C PRO A 185 20.32 -2.69 9.97
N VAL A 186 21.08 -2.14 9.03
CA VAL A 186 21.36 -2.74 7.72
C VAL A 186 22.87 -2.81 7.51
N PRO A 187 23.41 -3.91 6.95
CA PRO A 187 24.81 -3.96 6.54
C PRO A 187 25.10 -2.86 5.51
N GLN A 188 26.15 -2.07 5.72
CA GLN A 188 26.44 -0.89 4.89
C GLN A 188 26.49 -1.22 3.38
N LYS A 189 26.97 -2.41 2.99
CA LYS A 189 27.00 -2.84 1.58
C LYS A 189 25.63 -2.96 0.92
N LEU A 190 24.57 -3.18 1.70
CA LEU A 190 23.18 -3.26 1.22
C LEU A 190 22.49 -1.89 1.18
N HIS A 191 23.18 -0.85 1.63
CA HIS A 191 22.70 0.52 1.71
C HIS A 191 23.58 1.52 0.90
N PRO A 192 23.83 1.28 -0.42
CA PRO A 192 24.64 2.17 -1.24
C PRO A 192 23.87 3.44 -1.64
N GLY A 193 24.08 4.52 -0.91
CA GLY A 193 23.42 5.81 -1.19
C GLY A 193 21.90 5.67 -1.21
N SER A 194 21.24 6.12 -2.28
CA SER A 194 19.80 6.00 -2.49
C SER A 194 19.38 4.72 -3.24
N GLY A 195 20.30 3.77 -3.45
CA GLY A 195 20.05 2.48 -4.09
C GLY A 195 19.98 1.31 -3.09
N GLY A 196 20.18 0.08 -3.58
CA GLY A 196 20.10 -1.15 -2.78
C GLY A 196 18.73 -1.30 -2.12
N ILE A 197 18.70 -1.42 -0.80
CA ILE A 197 17.45 -1.58 -0.03
C ILE A 197 16.38 -0.54 -0.38
N HIS A 198 16.75 0.72 -0.65
CA HIS A 198 15.78 1.76 -1.01
C HIS A 198 15.03 1.46 -2.31
N ASN A 199 15.65 0.78 -3.28
CA ASN A 199 14.99 0.40 -4.53
C ASN A 199 14.05 -0.79 -4.30
N ILE A 200 14.49 -1.77 -3.52
CA ILE A 200 13.66 -2.91 -3.12
C ILE A 200 12.39 -2.42 -2.40
N GLU A 201 12.52 -1.47 -1.47
CA GLU A 201 11.36 -0.90 -0.78
C GLU A 201 10.41 -0.13 -1.69
N LYS A 202 10.92 0.57 -2.71
CA LYS A 202 10.08 1.26 -3.70
C LYS A 202 9.34 0.27 -4.58
N GLU A 203 10.03 -0.76 -5.09
CA GLU A 203 9.46 -1.82 -5.92
C GLU A 203 8.39 -2.62 -5.16
N ALA A 204 8.61 -2.85 -3.87
CA ALA A 204 7.67 -3.53 -2.98
C ALA A 204 6.49 -2.65 -2.52
N GLY A 205 6.50 -1.34 -2.83
CA GLY A 205 5.46 -0.41 -2.36
C GLY A 205 5.49 -0.17 -0.84
N ILE A 206 6.66 -0.35 -0.21
CA ILE A 206 6.92 -0.04 1.21
C ILE A 206 7.18 1.46 1.37
N TRP A 207 7.89 2.07 0.40
CA TRP A 207 8.31 3.47 0.46
C TRP A 207 7.13 4.45 0.57
N GLY A 208 7.20 5.37 1.53
CA GLY A 208 6.21 6.44 1.73
C GLY A 208 4.90 6.00 2.38
N LYS A 209 4.74 4.72 2.76
CA LYS A 209 3.54 4.26 3.48
C LYS A 209 3.35 4.93 4.84
N ASP A 210 4.43 5.38 5.48
CA ASP A 210 4.39 6.06 6.78
C ASP A 210 4.04 7.56 6.67
N LYS A 211 3.96 8.09 5.44
CA LYS A 211 3.79 9.53 5.17
C LYS A 211 2.54 10.12 5.82
N ILE A 212 1.46 9.34 5.91
CA ILE A 212 0.22 9.78 6.55
C ILE A 212 0.43 10.20 8.01
N TYR A 213 1.25 9.45 8.75
CA TYR A 213 1.56 9.77 10.14
C TYR A 213 2.40 11.04 10.25
N SER A 214 3.41 11.19 9.39
CA SER A 214 4.22 12.41 9.39
C SER A 214 3.42 13.65 8.99
N GLU A 215 2.45 13.53 8.09
CA GLU A 215 1.54 14.63 7.73
C GLU A 215 0.60 15.01 8.88
N LEU A 216 0.09 14.03 9.63
CA LEU A 216 -0.76 14.29 10.81
C LEU A 216 0.04 14.94 11.94
N LEU A 217 1.21 14.39 12.29
CA LEU A 217 2.08 14.93 13.34
C LEU A 217 2.57 16.35 12.98
N GLN A 218 2.85 16.60 11.69
CA GLN A 218 3.25 17.93 11.24
C GLN A 218 2.20 19.01 11.51
N LYS A 219 0.90 18.66 11.47
CA LYS A 219 -0.18 19.61 11.79
C LYS A 219 -0.17 19.98 13.27
N LEU A 220 0.07 19.00 14.14
CA LEU A 220 0.07 19.19 15.60
C LEU A 220 1.19 20.10 16.10
N ILE A 221 2.32 20.20 15.38
CA ILE A 221 3.46 21.05 15.76
C ILE A 221 3.45 22.43 15.08
N LYS A 222 2.48 22.70 14.21
CA LYS A 222 2.31 24.00 13.52
C LYS A 222 1.23 24.88 14.17
N GLU A 223 0.59 24.39 15.22
CA GLU A 223 -0.30 25.13 16.12
C GLU A 223 0.51 25.67 17.31
#